data_AF-A0A953G1N7-F1
#
_entry.id   AF-A0A953G1N7-F1
#
_cell.length_a   1.000
_cell.length_b   1.000
_cell.length_c   1.000
_cell.angle_alpha   90.00
_cell.angle_beta   90.00
_cell.angle_gamma   90.00
#
_symmetry.space_group_name_H-M   'P 1'
#
loop_
_entity.id
_entity.type
_entity.pdbx_description
1 polymer ?
#
loop_
_entity_poly.entity_id
_entity_poly.type
_entity_poly.pdbx_seq_one_letter_code
_entity_poly.pdbx_strand_id
1 'polypeptide(L)'
;MQIITVEDKEFDALLEAFKQGKFIGKYWKKGCVQVVCATRQFMLVASDTNPHKIAIKPARNISEAENLALQLLAREEERGNQVQRD
;
A
#
# COMPACT_ATOMS: atom_id res chain seq x y z
N MET A 1 -7.02 -2.77 8.86
CA MET A 1 -5.85 -2.10 8.26
C MET A 1 -5.23 -1.32 9.39
N GLN A 2 -3.97 -1.57 9.71
CA GLN A 2 -3.23 -0.76 10.68
C GLN A 2 -2.60 0.43 9.96
N ILE A 3 -2.39 1.54 10.63
CA ILE A 3 -1.65 2.69 10.10
C ILE A 3 -0.46 2.92 11.04
N ILE A 4 0.72 3.07 10.46
CA ILE A 4 1.96 3.41 11.15
C ILE A 4 2.46 4.74 10.60
N THR A 5 3.09 5.54 11.44
CA THR A 5 3.53 6.92 11.21
C THR A 5 5.01 7.08 11.55
N VAL A 6 5.61 8.21 11.17
CA VAL A 6 7.03 8.51 11.45
C VAL A 6 7.41 8.49 12.94
N GLU A 7 6.44 8.53 13.86
CA GLU A 7 6.68 8.48 15.31
C GLU A 7 6.83 7.03 15.82
N ASP A 8 6.40 6.05 15.04
CA ASP A 8 6.46 4.64 15.39
C ASP A 8 7.85 4.06 15.09
N LYS A 9 8.36 3.21 16.00
CA LYS A 9 9.71 2.64 15.91
C LYS A 9 9.90 1.76 14.68
N GLU A 10 8.84 1.14 14.19
CA GLU A 10 8.85 0.24 13.04
C GLU A 10 8.76 0.97 11.70
N PHE A 11 8.54 2.29 11.70
CA PHE A 11 8.25 3.07 10.50
C PHE A 11 9.35 2.96 9.44
N ASP A 12 10.61 3.14 9.81
CA ASP A 12 11.73 3.10 8.87
C ASP A 12 11.87 1.73 8.20
N ALA A 13 11.68 0.64 8.96
CA ALA A 13 11.72 -0.71 8.42
C ALA A 13 10.57 -0.96 7.42
N LEU A 14 9.39 -0.42 7.69
CA LEU A 14 8.23 -0.52 6.81
C LEU A 14 8.33 0.39 5.59
N LEU A 15 8.98 1.55 5.72
CA LEU A 15 9.29 2.44 4.61
C LEU A 15 10.27 1.77 3.64
N GLU A 16 11.31 1.11 4.15
CA GLU A 16 12.23 0.33 3.33
C GLU A 16 11.52 -0.85 2.66
N ALA A 17 10.67 -1.58 3.40
CA ALA A 17 9.84 -2.64 2.82
C ALA A 17 8.88 -2.13 1.73
N PHE A 18 8.36 -0.91 1.88
CA PHE A 18 7.50 -0.27 0.89
C PHE A 18 8.27 0.09 -0.40
N LYS A 19 9.48 0.66 -0.27
CA LYS A 19 10.35 1.00 -1.42
C LYS A 19 10.83 -0.23 -2.19
N GLN A 20 11.06 -1.34 -1.49
CA GLN A 20 11.53 -2.60 -2.07
C GLN A 20 10.39 -3.54 -2.46
N GLY A 21 9.16 -3.24 -2.02
CA GLY A 21 7.99 -4.05 -2.30
C GLY A 21 7.66 -4.09 -3.78
N LYS A 22 7.02 -5.19 -4.21
CA LYS A 22 6.49 -5.29 -5.57
C LYS A 22 5.38 -4.28 -5.75
N PHE A 23 5.55 -3.35 -6.68
CA PHE A 23 4.49 -2.43 -7.07
C PHE A 23 3.32 -3.23 -7.67
N ILE A 24 2.10 -2.97 -7.20
CA ILE A 24 0.88 -3.62 -7.73
C ILE A 24 0.00 -2.61 -8.45
N GLY A 25 0.01 -1.36 -7.99
CA GLY A 25 -0.76 -0.31 -8.60
C GLY A 25 -0.83 0.94 -7.73
N LYS A 26 -1.60 1.90 -8.22
CA LYS A 26 -1.89 3.16 -7.52
C LYS A 26 -3.32 3.60 -7.79
N TYR A 27 -3.86 4.39 -6.88
CA TYR A 27 -5.16 5.01 -7.02
C TYR A 27 -5.16 6.45 -6.54
N TRP A 28 -6.07 7.27 -7.07
CA TRP A 28 -6.17 8.68 -6.73
C TRP A 28 -7.35 8.90 -5.81
N LYS A 29 -7.09 9.40 -4.61
CA LYS A 29 -8.12 9.67 -3.60
C LYS A 29 -7.96 11.08 -3.08
N LYS A 30 -8.99 11.90 -3.28
CA LYS A 30 -9.04 13.30 -2.80
C LYS A 30 -7.81 14.12 -3.23
N GLY A 31 -7.37 13.96 -4.48
CA GLY A 31 -6.21 14.67 -5.03
C GLY A 31 -4.84 14.09 -4.66
N CYS A 32 -4.79 13.03 -3.84
CA CYS A 32 -3.54 12.35 -3.49
C CYS A 32 -3.39 11.02 -4.23
N VAL A 33 -2.18 10.75 -4.73
CA VAL A 33 -1.80 9.42 -5.24
C VAL A 33 -1.53 8.51 -4.05
N GLN A 34 -2.14 7.33 -4.05
CA GLN A 34 -1.90 6.26 -3.09
C GLN A 34 -1.29 5.09 -3.85
N VAL A 35 -0.10 4.70 -3.47
CA VAL A 35 0.65 3.59 -4.07
C VAL A 35 0.44 2.34 -3.22
N VAL A 36 0.19 1.22 -3.88
CA VAL A 36 -0.05 -0.08 -3.27
C VAL A 36 1.08 -1.03 -3.67
N CYS A 37 1.80 -1.52 -2.66
CA CYS A 37 2.89 -2.48 -2.82
C CYS A 37 2.60 -3.77 -2.06
N ALA A 38 3.12 -4.88 -2.56
CA ALA A 38 3.09 -6.18 -1.93
C ALA A 38 4.49 -6.62 -1.51
N THR A 39 4.59 -7.17 -0.30
CA THR A 39 5.78 -7.82 0.24
C THR A 39 5.42 -9.24 0.67
N ARG A 40 6.41 -10.05 1.08
CA ARG A 40 6.14 -11.43 1.54
C ARG A 40 5.18 -11.50 2.74
N GLN A 41 5.11 -10.46 3.56
CA GLN A 41 4.36 -10.47 4.82
C GLN A 41 3.28 -9.39 4.91
N PHE A 42 3.29 -8.42 3.99
CA PHE A 42 2.41 -7.25 4.07
C PHE A 42 1.96 -6.77 2.69
N MET A 43 0.71 -6.33 2.62
CA MET A 43 0.27 -5.31 1.67
C MET A 43 0.47 -3.94 2.33
N LEU A 44 1.17 -3.05 1.64
CA LEU A 44 1.52 -1.72 2.12
C LEU A 44 0.89 -0.67 1.20
N VAL A 45 0.38 0.41 1.80
CA VAL A 45 -0.22 1.53 1.07
C VAL A 45 0.30 2.85 1.63
N ALA A 46 0.82 3.71 0.78
CA ALA A 46 1.35 5.00 1.19
C ALA A 46 1.12 6.07 0.14
N SER A 47 1.12 7.35 0.54
CA SER A 47 1.17 8.46 -0.40
C SER A 47 2.56 8.57 -1.03
N ASP A 48 2.61 8.96 -2.30
CA ASP A 48 3.85 9.12 -3.08
C ASP A 48 4.86 10.12 -2.46
N THR A 49 6.12 10.03 -2.92
CA THR A 49 7.34 10.85 -2.75
C THR A 49 7.93 10.98 -1.37
N ASN A 50 7.13 11.01 -0.31
CA ASN A 50 7.63 10.90 1.06
C ASN A 50 6.45 10.61 2.00
N PRO A 51 6.05 9.35 2.17
CA PRO A 51 4.95 9.06 3.06
C PRO A 51 5.33 9.39 4.50
N HIS A 52 4.47 10.12 5.21
CA HIS A 52 4.55 10.28 6.67
C HIS A 52 3.75 9.19 7.41
N LYS A 53 3.03 8.36 6.65
CA LYS A 53 2.21 7.27 7.14
C LYS A 53 2.15 6.14 6.13
N ILE A 54 2.12 4.91 6.61
CA ILE A 54 1.98 3.70 5.83
C ILE A 54 0.81 2.90 6.40
N ALA A 55 -0.17 2.58 5.56
CA ALA A 55 -1.22 1.66 5.93
C ALA A 55 -0.78 0.23 5.61
N ILE A 56 -0.99 -0.66 6.58
CA ILE A 56 -0.44 -2.03 6.58
C ILE A 56 -1.59 -3.01 6.70
N LYS A 57 -1.51 -4.06 5.89
CA LYS A 57 -2.31 -5.26 6.07
C LYS A 57 -1.40 -6.50 6.03
N PRO A 58 -1.35 -7.28 7.13
CA PRO A 58 -0.61 -8.54 7.14
C PRO A 58 -1.11 -9.53 6.10
N ALA A 59 -0.19 -10.34 5.60
CA ALA A 59 -0.41 -11.44 4.67
C ALA A 59 0.51 -12.62 5.06
N ARG A 60 0.10 -13.85 4.75
CA ARG A 60 0.88 -15.07 5.05
C ARG A 60 2.00 -15.30 4.04
N ASN A 61 1.84 -14.80 2.82
CA ASN A 61 2.81 -14.91 1.74
C ASN A 61 2.61 -13.79 0.71
N ILE A 62 3.51 -13.70 -0.26
CA ILE A 62 3.47 -12.70 -1.32
C ILE A 62 2.18 -12.78 -2.15
N SER A 63 1.70 -13.97 -2.50
CA SER A 63 0.48 -14.14 -3.32
C SER A 63 -0.76 -13.64 -2.59
N GLU A 64 -0.86 -13.84 -1.28
CA GLU A 64 -1.96 -13.26 -0.48
C GLU A 64 -1.84 -11.73 -0.41
N ALA A 65 -0.64 -11.18 -0.27
CA ALA A 65 -0.44 -9.73 -0.28
C ALA A 65 -0.84 -9.10 -1.63
N GLU A 66 -0.48 -9.75 -2.76
CA GLU A 66 -0.88 -9.33 -4.10
C GLU A 66 -2.40 -9.38 -4.29
N ASN A 67 -3.05 -10.48 -3.86
CA ASN A 67 -4.51 -10.61 -3.93
C ASN A 67 -5.22 -9.54 -3.09
N LEU A 68 -4.72 -9.25 -1.89
CA LEU A 68 -5.25 -8.16 -1.05
C LEU A 68 -5.08 -6.80 -1.72
N ALA A 69 -3.94 -6.55 -2.36
CA ALA A 69 -3.68 -5.32 -3.11
C ALA A 69 -4.66 -5.17 -4.29
N LEU A 70 -4.86 -6.22 -5.08
CA LEU A 70 -5.81 -6.22 -6.20
C LEU A 70 -7.26 -5.99 -5.73
N GLN A 71 -7.66 -6.63 -4.62
CA GLN A 71 -8.98 -6.40 -4.01
C GLN A 71 -9.14 -4.95 -3.52
N LEU A 72 -8.10 -4.36 -2.95
CA LEU A 72 -8.12 -2.95 -2.53
C LEU A 72 -8.30 -2.03 -3.74
N LEU A 73 -7.53 -2.25 -4.81
CA LEU A 73 -7.58 -1.45 -6.02
C LEU A 73 -8.96 -1.56 -6.69
N ALA A 74 -9.53 -2.76 -6.82
CA ALA A 74 -10.89 -2.97 -7.33
C ALA A 74 -11.93 -2.21 -6.49
N ARG A 75 -11.83 -2.29 -5.15
CA ARG A 75 -12.74 -1.55 -4.27
C ARG A 75 -12.62 -0.03 -4.41
N GLU A 76 -11.42 0.50 -4.58
CA GLU A 76 -11.27 1.96 -4.78
C GLU A 76 -11.78 2.39 -6.16
N GLU A 77 -11.67 1.54 -7.19
CA GLU A 77 -12.28 1.75 -8.51
C GLU A 77 -13.82 1.76 -8.41
N GLU A 78 -14.43 0.79 -7.71
CA GLU A 78 -15.87 0.74 -7.42
C GLU A 78 -16.37 1.98 -6.67
N ARG A 79 -15.50 2.61 -5.87
CA ARG A 79 -15.79 3.87 -5.17
C ARG A 79 -15.64 5.11 -6.05
N GLY A 80 -15.37 4.94 -7.34
CA GLY A 80 -15.21 6.02 -8.32
C GLY A 80 -13.84 6.69 -8.32
N ASN A 81 -12.83 6.09 -7.68
CA ASN A 81 -11.47 6.60 -7.77
C ASN A 81 -10.82 6.15 -9.08
N GLN A 82 -9.93 6.97 -9.62
CA GLN A 82 -9.05 6.55 -10.70
C GLN A 82 -8.06 5.51 -10.16
N VAL A 83 -7.83 4.43 -10.91
CA VAL A 83 -6.94 3.33 -10.56
C VAL A 83 -6.03 3.00 -11.74
N GLN A 84 -4.75 2.73 -11.45
CA GLN A 84 -3.77 2.21 -12.40
C GLN A 84 -3.11 0.97 -11.79
N ARG A 85 -3.03 -0.12 -12.56
CA ARG A 85 -2.43 -1.41 -12.17
C ARG A 85 -1.13 -1.63 -12.96
N ASP A 86 -0.20 -2.40 -12.40
CA ASP A 86 0.99 -2.93 -13.09
C ASP A 86 0.68 -4.26 -13.80
#